data_AF-W1XMK1-F1
#
_entry.id   AF-W1XMK1-F1
#
_cell.length_a   1.000
_cell.length_b   1.000
_cell.length_c   1.000
_cell.angle_alpha   90.00
_cell.angle_beta   90.00
_cell.angle_gamma   90.00
#
_symmetry.space_group_name_H-M   'P 1'
#
loop_
_entity.id
_entity.type
_entity.pdbx_description
1 polymer ?
#
loop_
_entity_poly.entity_id
_entity_poly.type
_entity_poly.pdbx_seq_one_letter_code
_entity_poly.pdbx_strand_id
1 'polypeptide(L)' 'QYPSKALLLIAEQNTECIIGSAFCLIIHNNDVRFAVNLDALSRSGVKVNPDVLMLARKKNDG' A
#
# COMPACT_ATOMS: atom_id res chain seq x y z
N GLN A 1 17.31 12.24 -3.24
CA GLN A 1 16.01 12.91 -3.00
C GLN A 1 15.05 12.43 -4.08
N TYR A 2 13.90 11.87 -3.73
CA TYR A 2 12.89 11.52 -4.74
C TYR A 2 12.40 12.80 -5.42
N PRO A 3 12.21 12.80 -6.76
CA PRO A 3 11.86 14.01 -7.50
C PRO A 3 10.49 14.54 -7.07
N SER A 4 10.22 15.84 -7.35
CA SER A 4 8.95 16.55 -7.10
C SER A 4 7.76 16.04 -7.95
N LYS A 5 7.74 14.74 -8.26
CA LYS A 5 6.78 14.07 -9.12
C LYS A 5 5.89 13.20 -8.25
N ALA A 6 4.60 13.16 -8.57
CA ALA A 6 3.67 12.21 -7.96
C ALA A 6 4.25 10.79 -8.05
N LEU A 7 4.51 10.17 -6.89
CA LEU A 7 5.22 8.90 -6.79
C LEU A 7 4.52 7.98 -5.82
N LEU A 8 4.08 6.82 -6.31
CA LEU A 8 3.53 5.76 -5.48
C LEU A 8 4.67 4.85 -5.01
N LEU A 9 4.82 4.70 -3.70
CA LEU A 9 5.79 3.78 -3.09
C LEU A 9 5.07 2.58 -2.48
N ILE A 10 5.56 1.39 -2.83
CA ILE A 10 5.08 0.09 -2.34
C ILE A 10 6.29 -0.66 -1.78
N ALA A 11 6.17 -1.23 -0.59
CA ALA A 11 7.25 -1.98 0.07
C ALA A 11 6.83 -3.43 0.38
N GLU A 12 7.77 -4.37 0.23
CA GLU A 12 7.62 -5.77 0.67
C GLU A 12 8.22 -6.02 2.06
N GLN A 13 9.29 -5.29 2.41
CA GLN A 13 10.04 -5.47 3.67
C GLN A 13 9.72 -4.36 4.68
N ASN A 14 8.44 -4.15 4.98
CA ASN A 14 7.97 -3.11 5.91
C ASN A 14 6.65 -3.50 6.59
N THR A 15 6.68 -4.59 7.36
CA THR A 15 5.49 -5.23 7.95
C THR A 15 4.68 -4.31 8.87
N GLU A 16 5.34 -3.41 9.60
CA GLU A 16 4.68 -2.45 10.50
C GLU A 16 3.98 -1.32 9.73
N CYS A 17 4.40 -1.02 8.50
CA CYS A 17 3.83 0.00 7.63
C CYS A 17 3.68 1.41 8.23
N ILE A 18 4.53 1.78 9.20
CA ILE A 18 4.42 3.05 9.94
C ILE A 18 5.11 4.21 9.19
N ILE A 19 6.17 3.92 8.42
CA ILE A 19 7.00 4.95 7.77
C ILE A 19 7.37 4.53 6.34
N GLY A 20 7.51 5.51 5.44
CA GLY A 20 8.18 5.37 4.14
C GLY A 20 7.22 5.13 2.97
N SER A 21 6.55 3.98 2.92
CA SER A 21 5.72 3.58 1.77
C SER A 21 4.23 3.81 2.02
N ALA A 22 3.48 4.09 0.95
CA ALA A 22 2.04 4.27 1.02
C ALA A 22 1.31 2.93 1.13
N PHE A 23 1.82 1.90 0.46
CA PHE A 23 1.33 0.52 0.55
C PHE A 23 2.44 -0.40 1.02
N CYS A 24 2.13 -1.31 1.93
CA CYS A 24 3.09 -2.30 2.43
C CYS A 24 2.50 -3.69 2.24
N LEU A 25 3.16 -4.52 1.43
CA LEU A 25 2.74 -5.88 1.15
C LEU A 25 2.98 -6.76 2.38
N ILE A 26 2.01 -7.61 2.65
CA ILE A 26 2.04 -8.64 3.70
C ILE A 26 1.89 -9.96 2.95
N ILE A 27 3.03 -10.63 2.72
CA ILE A 27 3.11 -11.84 1.89
C ILE A 27 3.22 -13.05 2.82
N HIS A 28 2.27 -13.97 2.75
CA HIS A 28 2.31 -15.25 3.45
C HIS A 28 1.94 -16.39 2.49
N ASN A 29 2.92 -17.23 2.14
CA ASN A 29 2.75 -18.30 1.15
C ASN A 29 2.15 -17.76 -0.17
N ASN A 30 0.93 -18.20 -0.52
CA ASN A 30 0.20 -17.77 -1.71
C ASN A 30 -0.80 -16.62 -1.46
N ASP A 31 -0.92 -16.15 -0.21
CA ASP A 31 -1.82 -15.05 0.15
C ASP A 31 -1.02 -13.74 0.23
N VAL A 32 -1.37 -12.77 -0.63
CA VAL A 32 -0.81 -11.41 -0.59
C VAL A 32 -1.91 -10.46 -0.11
N ARG A 33 -1.64 -9.76 0.99
CA ARG A 33 -2.45 -8.64 1.48
C ARG A 33 -1.59 -7.39 1.51
N PHE A 34 -2.18 -6.27 1.88
CA PHE A 34 -1.41 -5.06 2.14
C PHE A 34 -2.04 -4.20 3.24
N ALA A 35 -1.17 -3.45 3.92
CA ALA A 35 -1.55 -2.33 4.76
C ALA A 35 -1.37 -1.02 3.99
N VAL A 36 -2.08 0.03 4.42
CA VAL A 36 -2.00 1.37 3.83
C VAL A 36 -1.60 2.38 4.90
N ASN A 37 -0.56 3.15 4.60
CA ASN A 37 -0.18 4.31 5.38
C ASN A 37 -0.81 5.57 4.76
N LEU A 38 -1.91 6.05 5.33
CA LEU A 38 -2.66 7.19 4.80
C LEU A 38 -1.86 8.50 4.82
N ASP A 39 -0.97 8.64 5.81
CA ASP A 39 -0.13 9.80 5.99
C ASP A 39 0.93 9.88 4.87
N ALA A 40 1.62 8.77 4.59
CA ALA A 40 2.53 8.66 3.44
C ALA A 40 1.80 8.82 2.10
N LEU A 41 0.61 8.23 1.96
CA LEU A 41 -0.21 8.36 0.74
C LEU A 41 -0.60 9.82 0.48
N SER A 42 -1.02 10.57 1.50
CA SER A 42 -1.42 11.98 1.37
C SER A 42 -0.29 12.88 0.87
N ARG A 43 0.97 12.55 1.22
CA ARG A 43 2.17 13.28 0.79
C ARG A 43 2.74 12.82 -0.55
N SER A 44 2.24 11.72 -1.10
CA SER A 44 2.76 11.11 -2.34
C SER A 44 2.48 11.91 -3.61
N GLY A 45 1.51 12.83 -3.56
CA GLY A 45 0.99 13.53 -4.75
C GLY A 45 0.16 12.66 -5.69
N VAL A 46 -0.03 11.37 -5.37
CA VAL A 46 -0.85 10.43 -6.15
C VAL A 46 -2.28 10.41 -5.61
N LYS A 47 -3.27 10.35 -6.50
CA LYS A 47 -4.66 10.09 -6.14
C LYS A 47 -4.96 8.61 -6.32
N VAL A 48 -5.49 7.98 -5.28
CA VAL A 48 -5.85 6.56 -5.30
C VAL A 48 -7.34 6.41 -5.00
N ASN A 49 -8.03 5.59 -5.79
CA ASN A 49 -9.44 5.27 -5.53
C ASN A 49 -9.53 4.40 -4.25
N PRO A 50 -10.37 4.75 -3.25
CA PRO A 50 -10.57 3.94 -2.05
C PRO A 50 -11.01 2.50 -2.31
N ASP A 51 -11.62 2.20 -3.47
CA ASP A 51 -11.96 0.83 -3.90
C ASP A 51 -10.74 -0.09 -3.98
N VAL A 52 -9.52 0.46 -4.08
CA VAL A 52 -8.27 -0.32 -3.99
C VAL A 52 -8.23 -1.18 -2.73
N LEU A 53 -8.82 -0.72 -1.62
CA LEU A 53 -8.86 -1.45 -0.34
C LEU A 53 -9.60 -2.78 -0.46
N MET A 54 -10.43 -2.97 -1.49
CA MET A 54 -11.08 -4.26 -1.74
C MET A 54 -10.07 -5.32 -2.18
N LEU A 55 -8.94 -4.95 -2.78
CA LEU A 55 -7.88 -5.89 -3.16
C LEU A 55 -7.15 -6.48 -1.95
N ALA A 56 -7.15 -5.79 -0.80
CA ALA A 56 -6.57 -6.30 0.45
C ALA A 56 -7.48 -7.32 1.14
N ARG A 57 -8.75 -7.42 0.74
CA ARG A 57 -9.70 -8.41 1.27
C ARG A 57 -9.43 -9.73 0.56
N LYS A 58 -9.41 -10.83 1.32
CA LYS A 58 -9.48 -12.17 0.72
C LYS A 58 -10.77 -12.22 -0.11
N LYS A 59 -10.72 -12.66 -1.37
CA LYS A 59 -11.96 -13.01 -2.05
C LYS A 59 -12.66 -14.02 -1.14
N ASN A 60 -13.83 -13.66 -0.63
CA ASN A 60 -14.76 -14.68 -0.17
C ASN A 60 -15.15 -15.40 -1.45
N ASP A 61 -14.44 -16.48 -1.79
CA ASP A 61 -14.85 -17.41 -2.82
C ASP A 61 -16.22 -17.93 -2.36
N GLY A 62 -17.28 -17.42 -2.98
CA GLY A 62 -18.65 -17.90 -2.79
C GLY A 62 -18.82 -19.29 -3.37
#